data_AF-A0A1F9FQS1-F1
#
_entry.id   AF-A0A1F9FQS1-F1
#
_cell.length_a   1.000
_cell.length_b   1.000
_cell.length_c   1.000
_cell.angle_alpha   90.00
_cell.angle_beta   90.00
_cell.angle_gamma   90.00
#
_symmetry.space_group_name_H-M   'P 1'
#
loop_
_entity.id
_entity.type
_entity.pdbx_description
1 polymer ?
#
loop_
_entity_poly.entity_id
_entity_poly.type
_entity_poly.pdbx_seq_one_letter_code
_entity_poly.pdbx_strand_id
1 'polypeptide(L)'
;MPLGKVKEKEFLSRLMGCKGVGFSFVRYRPGDGAGYVHRHRVQEEVFIALKGTGSIMLDGRRHAMPEGTIMRVSPQAYRAIGNDSRRDVVFLVMGAIPPKKFPLGGRTLLGDGIPNRRKVPRWRKG
;
A
#
# COMPACT_ATOMS: atom_id res chain seq x y z
N MET A 1 -9.85 -4.21 -8.94
CA MET A 1 -9.25 -3.95 -10.27
C MET A 1 -8.03 -4.83 -10.45
N PRO A 2 -7.89 -5.60 -11.55
CA PRO A 2 -6.71 -6.41 -11.82
C PRO A 2 -5.45 -5.56 -12.04
N LEU A 3 -4.27 -6.03 -11.62
CA LEU A 3 -3.01 -5.27 -11.76
C LEU A 3 -2.67 -4.92 -13.21
N GLY A 4 -2.99 -5.79 -14.17
CA GLY A 4 -2.78 -5.54 -15.60
C GLY A 4 -3.64 -4.39 -16.17
N LYS A 5 -4.67 -3.94 -15.44
CA LYS A 5 -5.52 -2.81 -15.83
C LYS A 5 -5.08 -1.47 -15.23
N VAL A 6 -4.06 -1.44 -14.37
CA VAL A 6 -3.49 -0.21 -13.83
C VAL A 6 -2.81 0.55 -14.95
N LYS A 7 -3.25 1.78 -15.24
CA LYS A 7 -2.64 2.62 -16.28
C LYS A 7 -1.45 3.39 -15.73
N GLU A 8 -1.69 4.16 -14.68
CA GLU A 8 -0.67 4.98 -14.02
C GLU A 8 -0.95 5.02 -12.52
N LYS A 9 -1.77 5.97 -12.02
CA LYS A 9 -2.15 6.05 -10.61
C LYS A 9 -3.66 5.98 -10.45
N GLU A 10 -4.12 4.91 -9.83
CA GLU A 10 -5.54 4.60 -9.68
C GLU A 10 -5.93 4.75 -8.20
N PHE A 11 -6.65 5.82 -7.86
CA PHE A 11 -7.14 6.07 -6.51
C PHE A 11 -8.44 5.29 -6.27
N LEU A 12 -8.37 4.23 -5.46
CA LEU A 12 -9.46 3.26 -5.36
C LEU A 12 -10.33 3.44 -4.11
N SER A 13 -9.79 4.01 -3.03
CA SER A 13 -10.50 4.07 -1.74
C SER A 13 -11.86 4.75 -1.80
N ARG A 14 -11.97 5.90 -2.48
CA ARG A 14 -13.25 6.61 -2.60
C ARG A 14 -14.24 5.84 -3.46
N LEU A 15 -13.78 5.26 -4.57
CA LEU A 15 -14.62 4.44 -5.46
C LEU A 15 -15.21 3.23 -4.74
N MET A 16 -14.48 2.66 -3.77
CA MET A 16 -14.95 1.52 -2.96
C MET A 16 -15.68 1.94 -1.66
N GLY A 17 -15.86 3.24 -1.42
CA GLY A 17 -16.55 3.74 -0.22
C GLY A 17 -15.75 3.61 1.09
N CYS A 18 -14.43 3.43 1.03
CA CYS A 18 -13.58 3.36 2.22
C CYS A 18 -13.66 4.66 3.06
N LYS A 19 -13.68 4.50 4.38
CA LYS A 19 -13.79 5.63 5.33
C LYS A 19 -12.52 5.89 6.14
N GLY A 20 -11.76 4.85 6.48
CA GLY A 20 -10.55 4.95 7.29
C GLY A 20 -9.24 4.64 6.57
N VAL A 21 -9.31 4.06 5.37
CA VAL A 21 -8.14 3.64 4.58
C VAL A 21 -8.11 4.36 3.24
N GLY A 22 -6.98 5.01 2.96
CA GLY A 22 -6.64 5.58 1.67
C GLY A 22 -5.62 4.69 0.98
N PHE A 23 -5.80 4.38 -0.29
CA PHE A 23 -4.86 3.60 -1.07
C PHE A 23 -5.03 3.80 -2.57
N SER A 24 -3.94 3.53 -3.28
CA SER A 24 -3.88 3.57 -4.74
C SER A 24 -3.01 2.43 -5.28
N PHE A 25 -3.32 2.00 -6.50
CA PHE A 25 -2.35 1.27 -7.30
C PHE A 25 -1.56 2.27 -8.15
N VAL A 26 -0.24 2.10 -8.19
CA VAL A 26 0.67 2.96 -8.96
C VAL A 26 1.51 2.08 -9.88
N ARG A 27 1.48 2.35 -11.18
CA ARG A 27 2.32 1.72 -12.18
C ARG A 27 3.37 2.71 -12.67
N TYR A 28 4.61 2.25 -12.76
CA TYR A 28 5.70 2.98 -13.39
C TYR A 28 6.39 2.09 -14.43
N ARG A 29 6.62 2.65 -15.62
CA ARG A 29 7.47 2.03 -16.65
C ARG A 29 8.94 2.23 -16.28
N PRO A 30 9.88 1.53 -16.93
CA PRO A 30 11.31 1.78 -16.73
C PRO A 30 11.65 3.27 -16.87
N GLY A 31 12.31 3.83 -15.86
CA GLY A 31 12.70 5.25 -15.79
C GLY A 31 11.66 6.18 -15.19
N ASP A 32 10.40 5.75 -15.05
CA ASP A 32 9.35 6.58 -14.44
C ASP A 32 9.46 6.61 -12.91
N GLY A 33 8.92 7.67 -12.30
CA GLY A 33 8.80 7.79 -10.86
C GLY A 33 8.03 9.02 -10.42
N ALA A 34 7.88 9.18 -9.10
CA ALA A 34 7.30 10.40 -8.55
C ALA A 34 8.19 11.61 -8.86
N GLY A 35 7.59 12.69 -9.38
CA GLY A 35 8.32 13.91 -9.73
C GLY A 35 8.82 14.75 -8.54
N TYR A 36 8.45 14.39 -7.31
CA TYR A 36 8.88 15.05 -6.09
C TYR A 36 8.81 14.11 -4.89
N VAL A 37 9.57 14.43 -3.83
CA VAL A 37 9.46 13.77 -2.53
C VAL A 37 8.42 14.47 -1.65
N HIS A 38 7.72 13.71 -0.81
CA HIS A 38 6.76 14.27 0.13
C HIS A 38 6.80 13.59 1.49
N ARG A 39 6.21 14.25 2.51
CA ARG A 39 6.01 13.68 3.83
C ARG A 39 4.61 13.96 4.34
N HIS A 40 4.15 13.17 5.30
CA HIS A 40 2.83 13.34 5.91
C HIS A 40 2.93 14.05 7.25
N ARG A 41 1.86 14.72 7.67
CA ARG A 41 1.81 15.36 9.00
C ARG A 41 1.56 14.36 10.12
N VAL A 42 0.72 13.36 9.86
CA VAL A 42 0.18 12.45 10.89
C VAL A 42 0.19 10.99 10.43
N GLN A 43 -0.16 10.76 9.16
CA GLN A 43 -0.40 9.42 8.64
C GLN A 43 0.90 8.70 8.27
N GLU A 44 1.05 7.46 8.74
CA GLU A 44 2.00 6.52 8.16
C GLU A 44 1.45 5.95 6.85
N GLU A 45 2.35 5.51 5.97
CA GLU A 45 1.96 4.79 4.77
C GLU A 45 2.75 3.48 4.66
N VAL A 46 2.14 2.47 4.05
CA VAL A 46 2.73 1.20 3.69
C VAL A 46 2.78 1.11 2.18
N PHE A 47 3.99 0.92 1.65
CA PHE A 47 4.27 0.71 0.23
C PHE A 47 4.54 -0.78 0.01
N ILE A 48 3.89 -1.36 -0.99
CA ILE A 48 4.02 -2.78 -1.35
C ILE A 48 4.33 -2.88 -2.84
N ALA A 49 5.44 -3.51 -3.21
CA ALA A 49 5.66 -3.88 -4.61
C ALA A 49 4.83 -5.13 -4.93
N LEU A 50 3.72 -4.95 -5.63
CA LEU A 50 2.79 -6.03 -5.96
C LEU A 50 3.22 -6.82 -7.20
N LYS A 51 3.93 -6.16 -8.13
CA LYS A 51 4.46 -6.79 -9.34
C LYS A 51 5.74 -6.10 -9.80
N GLY A 52 6.74 -6.88 -10.21
CA GLY A 52 8.01 -6.34 -10.72
C GLY A 52 8.92 -5.81 -9.63
N THR A 53 9.97 -5.07 -10.01
CA THR A 53 10.94 -4.48 -9.08
C THR A 53 10.99 -2.99 -9.30
N GLY A 54 10.80 -2.22 -8.24
CA GLY A 54 11.03 -0.78 -8.26
C GLY A 54 11.87 -0.36 -7.06
N SER A 55 11.80 0.91 -6.72
CA SER A 55 12.57 1.49 -5.63
C SER A 55 11.75 2.53 -4.87
N ILE A 56 12.08 2.72 -3.61
CA ILE A 56 11.60 3.84 -2.79
C ILE A 56 12.80 4.63 -2.28
N MET A 57 12.72 5.95 -2.40
CA MET A 57 13.64 6.88 -1.77
C MET A 57 13.04 7.30 -0.42
N LEU A 58 13.85 7.20 0.64
CA LEU A 58 13.53 7.64 2.00
C LEU A 58 14.65 8.55 2.48
N ASP A 59 14.33 9.81 2.78
CA ASP A 59 15.29 10.82 3.27
C ASP A 59 16.58 10.89 2.44
N GLY A 60 16.42 10.88 1.11
CA GLY A 60 17.52 10.93 0.13
C GLY A 60 18.23 9.60 -0.11
N ARG A 61 17.90 8.54 0.64
CA ARG A 61 18.49 7.19 0.45
C ARG A 61 17.54 6.30 -0.33
N ARG A 62 18.07 5.60 -1.33
CA ARG A 62 17.30 4.69 -2.17
C ARG A 62 17.32 3.27 -1.62
N HIS A 63 16.16 2.62 -1.63
CA HIS A 63 15.96 1.25 -1.21
C HIS A 63 15.25 0.47 -2.33
N ALA A 64 15.77 -0.70 -2.68
CA ALA A 64 15.13 -1.57 -3.66
C ALA A 64 13.84 -2.17 -3.10
N MET A 65 12.86 -2.34 -3.98
CA MET A 65 11.56 -2.97 -3.71
C MET A 65 11.30 -4.07 -4.75
N PRO A 66 11.95 -5.25 -4.63
CA PRO A 66 11.53 -6.42 -5.41
C PRO A 66 10.09 -6.82 -5.06
N GLU A 67 9.45 -7.58 -5.95
CA GLU A 67 8.08 -8.05 -5.78
C GLU A 67 7.87 -8.72 -4.41
N GLY A 68 6.76 -8.41 -3.74
CA GLY A 68 6.45 -8.87 -2.39
C GLY A 68 7.09 -8.04 -1.26
N THR A 69 7.96 -7.07 -1.57
CA THR A 69 8.53 -6.17 -0.55
C THR A 69 7.46 -5.26 0.03
N ILE A 70 7.45 -5.15 1.36
CA ILE A 70 6.57 -4.27 2.13
C ILE A 70 7.44 -3.29 2.91
N MET A 71 7.16 -1.99 2.80
CA MET A 71 7.82 -0.95 3.59
C MET A 71 6.82 -0.04 4.26
N ARG A 72 6.90 0.04 5.59
CA ARG A 72 6.21 1.07 6.38
C ARG A 72 7.05 2.34 6.42
N VAL A 73 6.45 3.46 6.05
CA VAL A 73 7.08 4.78 6.00
C VAL A 73 6.43 5.67 7.05
N SER A 74 7.26 6.25 7.92
CA SER A 74 6.79 7.16 8.98
C SER A 74 6.22 8.45 8.40
N PRO A 75 5.38 9.20 9.15
CA PRO A 75 4.95 10.52 8.73
C PRO A 75 6.12 11.46 8.44
N GLN A 76 7.21 11.38 9.20
CA GLN A 76 8.32 12.33 9.14
C GLN A 76 9.23 12.14 7.92
N ALA A 77 9.36 10.92 7.40
CA ALA A 77 10.28 10.62 6.30
C ALA A 77 9.81 11.26 4.98
N TYR A 78 10.72 11.90 4.26
CA TYR A 78 10.51 12.29 2.87
C TYR A 78 10.59 11.07 1.97
N ARG A 79 9.58 10.88 1.12
CA ARG A 79 9.40 9.65 0.34
C ARG A 79 9.11 9.92 -1.14
N ALA A 80 9.61 9.05 -2.00
CA ALA A 80 9.21 8.97 -3.40
C ALA A 80 9.41 7.53 -3.91
N ILE A 81 8.45 6.99 -4.65
CA ILE A 81 8.60 5.71 -5.37
C ILE A 81 9.00 5.96 -6.82
N GLY A 82 9.73 5.02 -7.41
CA GLY A 82 10.11 5.05 -8.81
C GLY A 82 10.53 3.68 -9.32
N ASN A 83 10.93 3.63 -10.58
CA ASN A 83 11.32 2.39 -11.26
C ASN A 83 12.64 2.57 -12.00
N ASP A 84 13.72 2.10 -11.40
CA ASP A 84 15.06 2.01 -11.98
C ASP A 84 15.36 0.63 -12.58
N SER A 85 14.35 -0.23 -12.70
CA SER A 85 14.47 -1.53 -13.35
C SER A 85 14.20 -1.44 -14.86
N ARG A 86 14.34 -2.58 -15.56
CA ARG A 86 14.08 -2.72 -17.00
C ARG A 86 12.67 -3.20 -17.34
N ARG A 87 11.78 -3.38 -16.36
CA ARG A 87 10.40 -3.82 -16.56
C ARG A 87 9.44 -2.96 -15.74
N ASP A 88 8.17 -2.95 -16.11
CA ASP A 88 7.14 -2.24 -15.35
C ASP A 88 7.03 -2.77 -13.92
N VAL A 89 6.75 -1.86 -12.99
CA VAL A 89 6.43 -2.16 -11.59
C VAL A 89 5.01 -1.69 -11.26
N VAL A 90 4.32 -2.42 -10.40
CA VAL A 90 3.05 -1.99 -9.79
C VAL A 90 3.18 -2.00 -8.28
N PHE A 91 2.90 -0.85 -7.67
CA PHE A 91 2.86 -0.67 -6.22
C PHE A 91 1.42 -0.59 -5.71
N LEU A 92 1.19 -1.08 -4.50
CA LEU A 92 0.10 -0.61 -3.64
C LEU A 92 0.69 0.37 -2.64
N VAL A 93 0.15 1.59 -2.64
CA VAL A 93 0.45 2.61 -1.63
C VAL A 93 -0.79 2.75 -0.77
N MET A 94 -0.67 2.55 0.54
CA MET A 94 -1.79 2.55 1.47
C MET A 94 -1.44 3.34 2.73
N GLY A 95 -2.35 4.16 3.21
CA GLY A 95 -2.29 4.75 4.53
C GLY A 95 -3.64 4.64 5.22
N ALA A 96 -3.64 4.61 6.54
CA ALA A 96 -4.86 4.70 7.34
C ALA A 96 -4.68 5.71 8.46
N ILE A 97 -5.77 6.39 8.83
CA ILE A 97 -5.82 7.13 10.10
C ILE A 97 -6.65 6.26 11.04
N PRO A 98 -6.06 5.78 12.15
CA PRO A 98 -6.81 4.97 13.10
C PRO A 98 -8.03 5.73 13.62
N PRO A 99 -9.21 5.09 13.71
CA PRO A 99 -10.37 5.70 14.36
C PRO A 99 -10.09 5.94 15.85
N LYS A 100 -10.85 6.85 16.48
CA LYS A 100 -10.74 7.11 17.92
C LYS A 100 -10.96 5.80 18.69
N LYS A 101 -10.11 5.54 19.71
CA LYS A 101 -10.07 4.31 20.53
C LYS A 101 -9.48 3.07 19.85
N PHE A 102 -8.84 3.20 18.69
CA PHE A 102 -8.00 2.16 18.11
C PHE A 102 -6.51 2.49 18.25
N PRO A 103 -5.64 1.47 18.37
CA PRO A 103 -5.96 0.04 18.29
C PRO A 103 -6.63 -0.51 19.54
N LEU A 104 -7.51 -1.49 19.35
CA LEU A 104 -7.93 -2.38 20.42
C LEU A 104 -6.72 -3.25 20.80
N GLY A 105 -6.46 -3.46 22.10
CA GLY A 105 -5.35 -4.31 22.54
C GLY A 105 -5.39 -5.69 21.86
N GLY A 106 -4.24 -6.25 21.46
CA GLY A 106 -4.18 -7.51 20.74
C GLY A 106 -2.93 -7.66 19.87
N ARG A 107 -2.84 -8.78 19.15
CA ARG A 107 -1.69 -9.10 18.27
C ARG A 107 -1.71 -8.37 16.92
N THR A 108 -2.84 -7.79 16.52
CA THR A 108 -3.01 -7.15 15.21
C THR A 108 -3.81 -5.85 15.34
N LEU A 109 -3.75 -4.99 14.32
CA LEU A 109 -4.62 -3.81 14.18
C LEU A 109 -6.02 -4.17 13.63
N LEU A 110 -6.33 -5.47 13.47
CA LEU A 110 -7.60 -6.01 12.97
C LEU A 110 -8.39 -6.65 14.14
N GLY A 111 -8.47 -5.93 15.26
CA GLY A 111 -8.91 -6.48 16.56
C GLY A 111 -10.40 -6.41 16.85
N ASP A 112 -11.22 -5.86 15.96
CA ASP A 112 -12.67 -5.61 16.16
C ASP A 112 -13.58 -6.59 15.41
N GLY A 113 -13.00 -7.64 14.83
CA GLY A 113 -13.77 -8.66 14.12
C GLY A 113 -14.76 -9.38 15.04
N ILE A 114 -16.04 -9.37 14.69
CA ILE A 114 -17.10 -10.15 15.36
C ILE A 114 -17.31 -11.46 14.59
N PRO A 115 -16.82 -12.62 15.07
CA PRO A 115 -16.89 -13.86 14.31
C PRO A 115 -18.29 -14.47 14.35
N ASN A 116 -18.86 -14.82 13.19
CA ASN A 116 -20.03 -15.69 13.11
C ASN A 116 -19.60 -17.15 12.88
N ARG A 117 -19.31 -17.86 13.97
CA ARG A 117 -18.84 -19.26 13.91
C ARG A 117 -19.89 -20.26 13.41
N ARG A 118 -21.17 -19.86 13.33
CA ARG A 118 -22.24 -20.72 12.80
C ARG A 118 -22.29 -20.74 11.27
N LYS A 119 -21.72 -19.73 10.60
CA LYS A 119 -21.66 -19.63 9.13
C LYS A 119 -20.23 -19.88 8.66
N VAL A 120 -19.89 -21.16 8.49
CA VAL A 120 -18.56 -21.55 7.98
C VAL A 120 -18.59 -21.62 6.45
N PRO A 121 -17.81 -20.77 5.74
CA PRO A 121 -17.70 -20.84 4.28
C PRO A 121 -17.08 -22.15 3.82
N ARG A 122 -17.66 -22.78 2.80
CA ARG A 122 -17.13 -24.01 2.17
C ARG A 122 -16.16 -23.64 1.05
N TRP A 123 -14.87 -23.53 1.39
CA TRP A 123 -13.81 -23.19 0.42
C TRP A 123 -13.31 -24.38 -0.40
N ARG A 124 -13.43 -25.60 0.16
CA ARG A 124 -13.14 -26.84 -0.54
C ARG A 124 -14.46 -27.59 -0.68
N LYS A 125 -14.78 -28.03 -1.90
CA LYS A 125 -15.62 -29.21 -2.06
C LYS A 125 -14.71 -30.40 -1.67
N GLY A 126 -15.23 -31.29 -0.82
CA GLY A 126 -14.57 -32.57 -0.58
C GLY A 126 -14.39 -33.33 -1.88
#